data_AF-A0A444J1B5-F1
#
_entry.id   AF-A0A444J1B5-F1
#
_cell.length_a   1.000
_cell.length_b   1.000
_cell.length_c   1.000
_cell.angle_alpha   90.00
_cell.angle_beta   90.00
_cell.angle_gamma   90.00
#
_symmetry.space_group_name_H-M   'P 1'
#
loop_
_entity.id
_entity.type
_entity.pdbx_description
1 polymer ?
#
loop_
_entity_poly.entity_id
_entity_poly.type
_entity_poly.pdbx_seq_one_letter_code
_entity_poly.pdbx_strand_id
1 'polypeptide(L)'
;MRKIIILFCLILVNSSVSAEKLPCLNLTAVDNPAIAYTQRDNRCEGFYQSPVAAESLTLVSLLYGRLEFDANSNECLHVIVPQAIRQQVHVQAVGIPLKTYYRMDAWVQPGQDFTWPLDIIGKMRLTPASIGLLGKTIADLEAYTPLALGNQAPLNLILRSSVDVRTVLWRISSMNEGQCGQPDKKWEKIEPSWGEQFFSGEGIQLSLPEQRENFCIEFAAQTVGSASWLKLFLKILLKE
;
A
#
# COMPACT_ATOMS: atom_id res chain seq x y z
N MET A 1 -53.91 45.17 -23.31
CA MET A 1 -53.31 43.86 -22.94
C MET A 1 -51.83 43.88 -23.29
N ARG A 2 -50.93 44.08 -22.31
CA ARG A 2 -49.47 44.08 -22.51
C ARG A 2 -48.93 42.68 -22.21
N LYS A 3 -48.36 42.00 -23.22
CA LYS A 3 -47.69 40.70 -23.06
C LYS A 3 -46.28 40.96 -22.50
N ILE A 4 -46.04 40.50 -21.28
CA ILE A 4 -44.70 40.47 -20.68
C ILE A 4 -44.04 39.17 -21.17
N ILE A 5 -42.98 39.31 -21.96
CA ILE A 5 -42.14 38.19 -22.41
C ILE A 5 -41.05 38.01 -21.35
N ILE A 6 -41.16 36.96 -20.54
CA ILE A 6 -40.15 36.57 -19.55
C ILE A 6 -39.10 35.74 -20.29
N LEU A 7 -37.93 36.33 -20.55
CA LEU A 7 -36.78 35.67 -21.14
C LEU A 7 -36.07 34.87 -20.04
N PHE A 8 -36.27 33.55 -20.04
CA PHE A 8 -35.63 32.61 -19.11
C PHE A 8 -34.19 32.36 -19.57
N CYS A 9 -33.22 33.03 -18.93
CA CYS A 9 -31.80 32.86 -19.23
C CYS A 9 -31.28 31.59 -18.54
N LEU A 10 -31.14 30.50 -19.31
CA LEU A 10 -30.58 29.23 -18.85
C LEU A 10 -29.05 29.39 -18.70
N ILE A 11 -28.58 29.72 -17.49
CA ILE A 11 -27.14 29.75 -17.19
C ILE A 11 -26.69 28.30 -16.99
N LEU A 12 -26.09 27.70 -18.03
CA LEU A 12 -25.36 26.44 -17.93
C LEU A 12 -24.05 26.68 -17.16
N VAL A 13 -24.11 26.59 -15.83
CA VAL A 13 -22.91 26.59 -14.99
C VAL A 13 -22.21 25.25 -15.19
N ASN A 14 -21.25 25.21 -16.10
CA ASN A 14 -20.30 24.10 -16.19
C ASN A 14 -19.39 24.17 -14.97
N SER A 15 -19.78 23.52 -13.89
CA SER A 15 -18.93 23.28 -12.74
C SER A 15 -17.83 22.31 -13.14
N SER A 16 -16.74 22.82 -13.73
CA SER A 16 -15.51 22.06 -13.83
C SER A 16 -15.01 21.81 -12.42
N VAL A 17 -15.32 20.63 -11.89
CA VAL A 17 -14.71 20.14 -10.65
C VAL A 17 -13.23 19.97 -10.97
N SER A 18 -12.42 20.97 -10.64
CA SER A 18 -10.98 20.80 -10.61
C SER A 18 -10.67 19.76 -9.55
N ALA A 19 -10.19 18.59 -9.98
CA ALA A 19 -9.61 17.62 -9.07
C ALA A 19 -8.47 18.34 -8.33
N GLU A 20 -8.68 18.66 -7.06
CA GLU A 20 -7.68 19.33 -6.24
C GLU A 20 -6.50 18.38 -6.11
N LYS A 21 -5.35 18.79 -6.65
CA LYS A 21 -4.12 18.00 -6.56
C LYS A 21 -3.68 18.00 -5.11
N LEU A 22 -3.84 16.86 -4.45
CA LEU A 22 -3.32 16.68 -3.09
C LEU A 22 -1.79 16.88 -3.10
N PRO A 23 -1.25 17.71 -2.20
CA PRO A 23 0.18 17.98 -2.17
C PRO A 23 0.97 16.73 -1.81
N CYS A 24 2.14 16.58 -2.41
CA CYS A 24 3.07 15.53 -2.03
C CYS A 24 3.49 15.65 -0.57
N LEU A 25 3.85 14.53 0.04
CA LEU A 25 4.43 14.53 1.38
C LEU A 25 5.74 15.30 1.40
N ASN A 26 6.00 15.94 2.53
CA ASN A 26 7.24 16.70 2.76
C ASN A 26 8.41 15.74 3.05
N LEU A 27 8.90 15.08 1.99
CA LEU A 27 10.08 14.23 2.01
C LEU A 27 11.26 14.98 1.38
N THR A 28 12.45 14.83 1.95
CA THR A 28 13.67 15.34 1.34
C THR A 28 13.98 14.52 0.09
N ALA A 29 13.74 15.09 -1.09
CA ALA A 29 14.00 14.41 -2.36
C ALA A 29 15.51 14.18 -2.57
N VAL A 30 15.87 13.23 -3.42
CA VAL A 30 17.27 13.09 -3.88
C VAL A 30 17.67 14.23 -4.81
N ASP A 31 18.97 14.52 -4.90
CA ASP A 31 19.51 15.64 -5.69
C ASP A 31 19.42 15.45 -7.23
N ASN A 32 18.80 14.37 -7.69
CA ASN A 32 18.56 14.09 -9.10
C ASN A 32 17.09 14.34 -9.47
N PRO A 33 16.74 15.47 -10.11
CA PRO A 33 15.35 15.82 -10.42
C PRO A 33 14.62 14.81 -11.31
N ALA A 34 15.34 14.05 -12.14
CA ALA A 34 14.74 13.07 -13.04
C ALA A 34 14.06 11.91 -12.32
N ILE A 35 14.51 11.60 -11.10
CA ILE A 35 14.01 10.49 -10.26
C ILE A 35 13.58 10.95 -8.88
N ALA A 36 13.73 12.23 -8.53
CA ALA A 36 13.33 12.79 -7.25
C ALA A 36 11.83 12.58 -6.99
N TYR A 37 11.49 12.33 -5.72
CA TYR A 37 10.11 12.28 -5.26
C TYR A 37 9.45 13.65 -5.46
N THR A 38 8.52 13.70 -6.41
CA THR A 38 7.83 14.94 -6.82
C THR A 38 6.47 14.63 -7.41
N GLN A 39 5.66 15.67 -7.64
CA GLN A 39 4.36 15.55 -8.29
C GLN A 39 4.53 15.12 -9.75
N ARG A 40 3.80 14.08 -10.16
CA ARG A 40 3.74 13.54 -11.52
C ARG A 40 2.28 13.27 -11.87
N ASP A 41 1.67 14.16 -12.64
CA ASP A 41 0.25 14.11 -13.00
C ASP A 41 -0.68 14.00 -11.78
N ASN A 42 -1.22 12.79 -11.53
CA ASN A 42 -2.15 12.44 -10.47
C ASN A 42 -1.51 11.67 -9.29
N ARG A 43 -0.18 11.57 -9.25
CA ARG A 43 0.57 10.88 -8.17
C ARG A 43 1.78 11.70 -7.73
N CYS A 44 2.34 11.35 -6.58
CA CYS A 44 3.67 11.75 -6.17
C CYS A 44 4.57 10.54 -6.24
N GLU A 45 5.71 10.63 -6.93
CA GLU A 45 6.58 9.47 -7.11
C GLU A 45 8.04 9.86 -7.26
N GLY A 46 8.90 9.04 -6.64
CA GLY A 46 10.33 9.05 -6.86
C GLY A 46 11.12 8.62 -5.64
N PHE A 47 12.38 9.02 -5.64
CA PHE A 47 13.35 8.70 -4.62
C PHE A 47 13.52 9.86 -3.64
N TYR A 48 13.74 9.50 -2.40
CA TYR A 48 13.94 10.44 -1.29
C TYR A 48 15.12 10.01 -0.43
N GLN A 49 15.57 10.89 0.45
CA GLN A 49 16.62 10.61 1.43
C GLN A 49 16.00 9.99 2.68
N SER A 50 16.67 8.98 3.24
CA SER A 50 16.16 8.28 4.42
C SER A 50 15.95 9.21 5.61
N PRO A 51 14.82 9.09 6.32
CA PRO A 51 14.82 9.40 7.75
C PRO A 51 15.66 8.34 8.50
N VAL A 52 16.26 8.72 9.62
CA VAL A 52 16.86 7.74 10.57
C VAL A 52 15.76 6.77 11.00
N ALA A 53 15.99 5.46 10.91
CA ALA A 53 15.00 4.45 11.24
C ALA A 53 15.39 3.70 12.53
N ALA A 54 14.42 3.56 13.44
CA ALA A 54 14.50 2.66 14.58
C ALA A 54 14.21 1.21 14.18
N GLU A 55 14.51 0.27 15.07
CA GLU A 55 14.13 -1.14 14.90
C GLU A 55 12.61 -1.26 14.72
N SER A 56 12.17 -1.90 13.64
CA SER A 56 10.75 -1.96 13.28
C SER A 56 10.41 -3.17 12.41
N LEU A 57 9.14 -3.58 12.50
CA LEU A 57 8.49 -4.52 11.59
C LEU A 57 7.35 -3.76 10.90
N THR A 58 7.35 -3.73 9.57
CA THR A 58 6.41 -2.91 8.79
C THR A 58 5.76 -3.73 7.69
N LEU A 59 4.47 -3.50 7.43
CA LEU A 59 3.80 -4.00 6.23
C LEU A 59 4.23 -3.16 5.02
N VAL A 60 4.74 -3.83 3.99
CA VAL A 60 5.20 -3.16 2.76
C VAL A 60 4.40 -3.55 1.52
N SER A 61 3.64 -4.66 1.56
CA SER A 61 2.74 -5.04 0.48
C SER A 61 1.50 -5.77 1.00
N LEU A 62 0.34 -5.55 0.38
CA LEU A 62 -0.92 -6.26 0.64
C LEU A 62 -1.74 -6.34 -0.66
N LEU A 63 -1.70 -7.50 -1.31
CA LEU A 63 -2.22 -7.68 -2.67
C LEU A 63 -3.00 -8.97 -2.85
N TYR A 64 -4.08 -8.90 -3.62
CA TYR A 64 -4.65 -10.04 -4.30
C TYR A 64 -3.75 -10.43 -5.50
N GLY A 65 -3.16 -11.62 -5.45
CA GLY A 65 -2.18 -12.07 -6.42
C GLY A 65 -0.76 -11.57 -6.12
N ARG A 66 0.06 -11.40 -7.14
CA ARG A 66 1.46 -10.96 -7.03
C ARG A 66 1.76 -9.82 -7.99
N LEU A 67 2.69 -8.96 -7.60
CA LEU A 67 3.18 -7.89 -8.45
C LEU A 67 4.10 -8.48 -9.52
N GLU A 68 3.73 -8.26 -10.78
CA GLU A 68 4.52 -8.64 -11.96
C GLU A 68 4.54 -7.48 -12.94
N PHE A 69 5.71 -7.16 -13.48
CA PHE A 69 5.90 -6.19 -14.56
C PHE A 69 7.29 -6.36 -15.18
N ASP A 70 7.45 -5.88 -16.41
CA ASP A 70 8.76 -5.65 -17.01
C ASP A 70 9.19 -4.20 -16.77
N ALA A 71 10.30 -4.00 -16.05
CA ALA A 71 10.80 -2.65 -15.77
C ALA A 71 11.32 -1.93 -17.03
N ASN A 72 11.56 -2.64 -18.13
CA ASN A 72 12.06 -2.06 -19.37
C ASN A 72 10.94 -1.73 -20.36
N SER A 73 9.71 -2.12 -20.05
CA SER A 73 8.56 -1.79 -20.88
C SER A 73 8.05 -0.39 -20.52
N ASN A 74 7.42 0.29 -21.49
CA ASN A 74 6.64 1.50 -21.23
C ASN A 74 5.24 1.15 -20.71
N GLU A 75 5.09 0.00 -20.04
CA GLU A 75 3.80 -0.47 -19.55
C GLU A 75 3.34 0.35 -18.35
N CYS A 76 2.02 0.39 -18.20
CA CYS A 76 1.38 0.87 -16.99
C CYS A 76 0.77 -0.32 -16.26
N LEU A 77 0.83 -0.30 -14.93
CA LEU A 77 0.10 -1.25 -14.11
C LEU A 77 -1.31 -0.74 -13.84
N HIS A 78 -2.29 -1.62 -13.97
CA HIS A 78 -3.66 -1.34 -13.57
C HIS A 78 -3.88 -1.83 -12.14
N VAL A 79 -3.93 -0.88 -11.20
CA VAL A 79 -4.16 -1.13 -9.78
C VAL A 79 -5.65 -0.96 -9.49
N ILE A 80 -6.28 -2.03 -9.03
CA ILE A 80 -7.71 -2.10 -8.74
C ILE A 80 -7.91 -1.98 -7.22
N VAL A 81 -8.74 -1.03 -6.82
CA VAL A 81 -9.24 -0.93 -5.44
C VAL A 81 -10.53 -1.76 -5.34
N PRO A 82 -10.69 -2.64 -4.34
CA PRO A 82 -11.91 -3.43 -4.22
C PRO A 82 -13.15 -2.53 -4.16
N GLN A 83 -14.16 -2.83 -5.00
CA GLN A 83 -15.39 -2.02 -5.08
C GLN A 83 -16.18 -1.94 -3.77
N ALA A 84 -15.96 -2.91 -2.87
CA ALA A 84 -16.58 -2.92 -1.56
C ALA A 84 -16.02 -1.84 -0.62
N ILE A 85 -14.91 -1.19 -0.97
CA ILE A 85 -14.38 -0.01 -0.27
C ILE A 85 -15.05 1.23 -0.82
N ARG A 86 -15.76 1.95 0.05
CA ARG A 86 -16.58 3.12 -0.30
C ARG A 86 -15.89 4.44 0.02
N GLN A 87 -14.70 4.39 0.60
CA GLN A 87 -13.85 5.53 0.88
C GLN A 87 -12.73 5.71 -0.15
N GLN A 88 -12.19 6.92 -0.18
CA GLN A 88 -10.97 7.21 -0.93
C GLN A 88 -9.81 6.38 -0.37
N VAL A 89 -9.05 5.76 -1.26
CA VAL A 89 -7.90 4.91 -0.92
C VAL A 89 -6.61 5.60 -1.31
N HIS A 90 -5.71 5.72 -0.35
CA HIS A 90 -4.33 6.07 -0.58
C HIS A 90 -3.59 4.82 -1.06
N VAL A 91 -3.32 4.76 -2.36
CA VAL A 91 -2.48 3.74 -2.98
C VAL A 91 -1.03 4.18 -2.83
N GLN A 92 -0.23 3.32 -2.24
CA GLN A 92 1.16 3.58 -1.95
C GLN A 92 2.03 2.45 -2.46
N ALA A 93 3.06 2.78 -3.26
CA ALA A 93 4.16 1.87 -3.52
C ALA A 93 5.38 2.25 -2.70
N VAL A 94 6.10 1.25 -2.19
CA VAL A 94 7.32 1.44 -1.39
C VAL A 94 8.40 0.46 -1.83
N GLY A 95 9.66 0.88 -1.72
CA GLY A 95 10.78 -0.05 -1.85
C GLY A 95 10.77 -1.08 -0.72
N ILE A 96 10.88 -2.37 -1.07
CA ILE A 96 10.98 -3.47 -0.09
C ILE A 96 12.37 -3.49 0.52
N PRO A 97 13.50 -3.64 -0.21
CA PRO A 97 14.81 -3.66 0.43
C PRO A 97 15.07 -2.41 1.26
N LEU A 98 15.84 -2.57 2.34
CA LEU A 98 16.35 -1.39 3.03
C LEU A 98 17.16 -0.54 2.07
N LYS A 99 17.10 0.78 2.28
CA LYS A 99 17.85 1.76 1.49
C LYS A 99 17.43 1.93 0.03
N THR A 100 16.34 1.31 -0.42
CA THR A 100 15.77 1.61 -1.74
C THR A 100 15.20 3.03 -1.79
N TYR A 101 14.64 3.53 -0.69
CA TYR A 101 14.07 4.88 -0.53
C TYR A 101 13.26 5.38 -1.74
N TYR A 102 12.48 4.47 -2.30
CA TYR A 102 11.53 4.73 -3.36
C TYR A 102 10.12 4.79 -2.78
N ARG A 103 9.31 5.71 -3.29
CA ARG A 103 7.91 5.86 -2.91
C ARG A 103 7.06 6.35 -4.07
N MET A 104 5.85 5.82 -4.17
CA MET A 104 4.75 6.37 -4.96
C MET A 104 3.54 6.53 -4.05
N ASP A 105 2.83 7.64 -4.16
CA ASP A 105 1.59 7.93 -3.44
C ASP A 105 0.56 8.45 -4.45
N ALA A 106 -0.62 7.84 -4.48
CA ALA A 106 -1.74 8.23 -5.32
C ALA A 106 -3.05 8.09 -4.54
N TRP A 107 -4.02 8.95 -4.84
CA TRP A 107 -5.34 8.90 -4.23
C TRP A 107 -6.37 8.42 -5.24
N VAL A 108 -7.08 7.35 -4.88
CA VAL A 108 -8.04 6.68 -5.75
C VAL A 108 -9.43 6.82 -5.16
N GLN A 109 -10.36 7.31 -5.98
CA GLN A 109 -11.75 7.46 -5.55
C GLN A 109 -12.45 6.09 -5.49
N PRO A 110 -13.50 5.94 -4.67
CA PRO A 110 -14.28 4.71 -4.61
C PRO A 110 -14.75 4.24 -5.99
N GLY A 111 -14.59 2.95 -6.27
CA GLY A 111 -14.99 2.34 -7.54
C GLY A 111 -14.20 2.79 -8.77
N GLN A 112 -13.07 3.48 -8.59
CA GLN A 112 -12.13 3.80 -9.66
C GLN A 112 -10.88 2.92 -9.57
N ASP A 113 -10.26 2.72 -10.72
CA ASP A 113 -8.95 2.07 -10.82
C ASP A 113 -7.85 3.13 -10.98
N PHE A 114 -6.61 2.75 -10.69
CA PHE A 114 -5.44 3.57 -10.85
C PHE A 114 -4.49 2.97 -11.87
N THR A 115 -4.25 3.70 -12.96
CA THR A 115 -3.22 3.37 -13.93
C THR A 115 -1.90 3.98 -13.47
N TRP A 116 -0.93 3.12 -13.16
CA TRP A 116 0.38 3.50 -12.65
C TRP A 116 1.46 3.37 -13.72
N PRO A 117 1.99 4.48 -14.25
CA PRO A 117 3.13 4.45 -15.16
C PRO A 117 4.41 3.99 -14.44
N LEU A 118 5.15 3.05 -15.05
CA LEU A 118 6.36 2.48 -14.47
C LEU A 118 7.65 3.20 -14.87
N ASP A 119 7.55 4.43 -15.39
CA ASP A 119 8.70 5.14 -15.97
C ASP A 119 9.83 5.41 -14.95
N ILE A 120 9.49 5.68 -13.69
CA ILE A 120 10.46 5.89 -12.61
C ILE A 120 11.07 4.56 -12.14
N ILE A 121 10.24 3.52 -12.00
CA ILE A 121 10.67 2.15 -11.68
C ILE A 121 11.68 1.67 -12.73
N GLY A 122 11.39 1.87 -14.01
CA GLY A 122 12.24 1.46 -15.12
C GLY A 122 13.58 2.21 -15.18
N LYS A 123 13.57 3.54 -14.99
CA LYS A 123 14.81 4.35 -14.91
C LYS A 123 15.80 3.84 -13.87
N MET A 124 15.28 3.28 -12.78
CA MET A 124 16.08 2.79 -11.65
C MET A 124 16.22 1.27 -11.62
N ARG A 125 15.70 0.58 -12.64
CA ARG A 125 15.77 -0.89 -12.79
C ARG A 125 15.25 -1.62 -11.56
N LEU A 126 14.22 -1.08 -10.91
CA LEU A 126 13.56 -1.74 -9.80
C LEU A 126 12.80 -2.96 -10.34
N THR A 127 12.91 -4.08 -9.63
CA THR A 127 12.24 -5.34 -10.01
C THR A 127 10.93 -5.50 -9.25
N PRO A 128 10.00 -6.36 -9.70
CA PRO A 128 8.77 -6.63 -8.95
C PRO A 128 9.00 -7.08 -7.50
N ALA A 129 10.05 -7.88 -7.26
CA ALA A 129 10.43 -8.31 -5.91
C ALA A 129 10.97 -7.19 -5.02
N SER A 130 11.31 -6.03 -5.59
CA SER A 130 11.83 -4.88 -4.86
C SER A 130 10.78 -3.82 -4.50
N ILE A 131 9.53 -4.01 -4.96
CA ILE A 131 8.44 -3.06 -4.79
C ILE A 131 7.27 -3.73 -4.08
N GLY A 132 6.77 -3.06 -3.04
CA GLY A 132 5.54 -3.42 -2.37
C GLY A 132 4.45 -2.39 -2.65
N LEU A 133 3.18 -2.81 -2.59
CA LEU A 133 2.04 -1.96 -2.89
C LEU A 133 0.96 -2.12 -1.81
N LEU A 134 0.44 -1.00 -1.32
CA LEU A 134 -0.45 -0.89 -0.16
C LEU A 134 -1.63 0.01 -0.48
N GLY A 135 -2.83 -0.38 -0.05
CA GLY A 135 -3.99 0.50 0.04
C GLY A 135 -4.25 0.89 1.48
N LYS A 136 -4.47 2.19 1.76
CA LYS A 136 -4.93 2.69 3.07
C LYS A 136 -6.18 3.53 2.89
N THR A 137 -7.17 3.34 3.75
CA THR A 137 -8.41 4.14 3.70
C THR A 137 -8.19 5.51 4.35
N ILE A 138 -8.86 6.55 3.86
CA ILE A 138 -8.72 7.89 4.46
C ILE A 138 -9.43 8.03 5.82
N ALA A 139 -10.51 7.29 6.10
CA ALA A 139 -11.20 7.42 7.38
C ALA A 139 -10.45 6.72 8.53
N ASP A 140 -9.69 5.66 8.23
CA ASP A 140 -8.77 5.02 9.18
C ASP A 140 -7.42 4.78 8.50
N LEU A 141 -6.46 5.67 8.77
CA LEU A 141 -5.09 5.56 8.24
C LEU A 141 -4.31 4.37 8.82
N GLU A 142 -4.82 3.73 9.88
CA GLU A 142 -4.28 2.49 10.43
C GLU A 142 -4.89 1.24 9.77
N ALA A 143 -5.95 1.42 8.98
CA ALA A 143 -6.59 0.34 8.25
C ALA A 143 -6.05 0.22 6.82
N TYR A 144 -5.73 -1.01 6.46
CA TYR A 144 -5.25 -1.39 5.15
C TYR A 144 -6.36 -2.06 4.36
N THR A 145 -6.38 -1.82 3.05
CA THR A 145 -7.22 -2.56 2.12
C THR A 145 -6.34 -3.24 1.07
N PRO A 146 -6.58 -4.53 0.76
CA PRO A 146 -5.82 -5.20 -0.27
C PRO A 146 -6.11 -4.60 -1.63
N LEU A 147 -5.06 -4.37 -2.41
CA LEU A 147 -5.19 -3.94 -3.81
C LEU A 147 -5.13 -5.17 -4.72
N ALA A 148 -5.66 -5.05 -5.93
CA ALA A 148 -5.58 -6.11 -6.93
C ALA A 148 -4.87 -5.60 -8.19
N LEU A 149 -4.19 -6.51 -8.89
CA LEU A 149 -3.56 -6.27 -10.19
C LEU A 149 -4.23 -7.12 -11.30
N GLY A 150 -5.46 -7.57 -11.04
CA GLY A 150 -6.23 -8.51 -11.86
C GLY A 150 -7.15 -9.40 -11.00
N ASN A 151 -7.69 -10.46 -11.58
CA ASN A 151 -8.60 -11.40 -10.89
C ASN A 151 -7.84 -12.55 -10.21
N GLN A 152 -6.96 -12.26 -9.25
CA GLN A 152 -6.09 -13.28 -8.66
C GLN A 152 -6.25 -13.41 -7.15
N ALA A 153 -6.65 -14.61 -6.71
CA ALA A 153 -6.35 -15.12 -5.37
C ALA A 153 -4.99 -15.85 -5.39
N PRO A 154 -4.29 -16.05 -4.26
CA PRO A 154 -4.66 -15.70 -2.88
C PRO A 154 -4.34 -14.25 -2.49
N LEU A 155 -4.76 -13.86 -1.28
CA LEU A 155 -4.33 -12.62 -0.63
C LEU A 155 -2.91 -12.81 -0.08
N ASN A 156 -1.97 -12.02 -0.56
CA ASN A 156 -0.58 -12.04 -0.17
C ASN A 156 -0.21 -10.75 0.55
N LEU A 157 0.64 -10.88 1.56
CA LEU A 157 1.29 -9.74 2.19
C LEU A 157 2.79 -9.94 2.27
N ILE A 158 3.50 -8.81 2.33
CA ILE A 158 4.94 -8.78 2.54
C ILE A 158 5.21 -7.87 3.72
N LEU A 159 5.88 -8.41 4.73
CA LEU A 159 6.47 -7.62 5.80
C LEU A 159 7.93 -7.33 5.51
N ARG A 160 8.45 -6.30 6.17
CA ARG A 160 9.87 -5.98 6.22
C ARG A 160 10.28 -5.70 7.65
N SER A 161 11.37 -6.34 8.08
CA SER A 161 12.07 -5.98 9.31
C SER A 161 13.26 -5.06 8.99
N SER A 162 13.53 -4.08 9.85
CA SER A 162 14.73 -3.24 9.75
C SER A 162 15.97 -3.88 10.40
N VAL A 163 15.81 -5.03 11.06
CA VAL A 163 16.87 -5.83 11.70
C VAL A 163 16.70 -7.30 11.35
N ASP A 164 17.74 -8.11 11.54
CA ASP A 164 17.65 -9.56 11.33
C ASP A 164 16.71 -10.19 12.38
N VAL A 165 15.82 -11.07 11.93
CA VAL A 165 14.84 -11.74 12.79
C VAL A 165 14.88 -13.25 12.60
N ARG A 166 14.87 -14.00 13.71
CA ARG A 166 14.99 -15.46 13.70
C ARG A 166 13.64 -16.15 13.52
N THR A 167 12.60 -15.58 14.10
CA THR A 167 11.28 -16.21 14.14
C THR A 167 10.24 -15.14 13.92
N VAL A 168 9.31 -15.42 13.01
CA VAL A 168 8.17 -14.55 12.73
C VAL A 168 6.92 -15.37 12.97
N LEU A 169 6.09 -14.89 13.88
CA LEU A 169 4.82 -15.48 14.25
C LEU A 169 3.68 -14.56 13.80
N TRP A 170 2.56 -15.15 13.42
CA TRP A 170 1.34 -14.42 13.08
C TRP A 170 0.09 -15.12 13.59
N ARG A 171 -1.00 -14.36 13.70
CA ARG A 171 -2.34 -14.87 14.01
C ARG A 171 -3.41 -13.89 13.58
N ILE A 172 -4.62 -14.40 13.34
CA ILE A 172 -5.78 -13.59 12.94
C ILE A 172 -6.77 -13.45 14.10
N SER A 173 -7.55 -12.36 14.06
CA SER A 173 -8.79 -12.15 14.82
C SER A 173 -9.89 -11.70 13.86
N SER A 174 -11.13 -12.02 14.18
CA SER A 174 -12.28 -11.37 13.55
C SER A 174 -12.32 -9.88 13.89
N MET A 175 -12.91 -9.09 13.01
CA MET A 175 -13.19 -7.67 13.28
C MET A 175 -14.70 -7.47 13.40
N ASN A 176 -15.14 -6.87 14.50
CA ASN A 176 -16.53 -6.52 14.76
C ASN A 176 -16.65 -5.01 14.95
N GLU A 177 -17.50 -4.35 14.16
CA GLU A 177 -17.74 -2.89 14.27
C GLU A 177 -16.44 -2.06 14.20
N GLY A 178 -15.50 -2.46 13.35
CA GLY A 178 -14.19 -1.80 13.19
C GLY A 178 -13.20 -2.05 14.34
N GLN A 179 -13.58 -2.83 15.35
CA GLN A 179 -12.70 -3.24 16.44
C GLN A 179 -12.24 -4.68 16.26
N CYS A 180 -10.98 -4.92 16.58
CA CYS A 180 -10.41 -6.25 16.52
C CYS A 180 -10.87 -7.07 17.72
N GLY A 181 -11.40 -8.25 17.45
CA GLY A 181 -11.74 -9.22 18.46
C GLY A 181 -10.51 -9.82 19.15
N GLN A 182 -10.76 -10.75 20.06
CA GLN A 182 -9.68 -11.52 20.66
C GLN A 182 -9.04 -12.41 19.58
N PRO A 183 -7.71 -12.36 19.39
CA PRO A 183 -7.03 -13.19 18.41
C PRO A 183 -7.06 -14.66 18.82
N ASP A 184 -6.96 -15.52 17.81
CA ASP A 184 -6.81 -16.94 18.02
C ASP A 184 -5.63 -17.22 18.96
N LYS A 185 -5.80 -18.20 19.85
CA LYS A 185 -4.76 -18.53 20.84
C LYS A 185 -3.52 -19.13 20.18
N LYS A 186 -3.64 -19.63 18.96
CA LYS A 186 -2.58 -20.31 18.23
C LYS A 186 -1.83 -19.31 17.36
N TRP A 187 -0.54 -19.17 17.62
CA TRP A 187 0.39 -18.51 16.71
C TRP A 187 0.81 -19.48 15.61
N GLU A 188 0.88 -19.00 14.39
CA GLU A 188 1.44 -19.67 13.23
C GLU A 188 2.82 -19.11 12.93
N LYS A 189 3.76 -19.96 12.48
CA LYS A 189 5.13 -19.57 12.18
C LYS A 189 5.31 -19.39 10.68
N ILE A 190 6.00 -18.32 10.28
CA ILE A 190 6.49 -18.13 8.91
C ILE A 190 7.91 -18.70 8.85
N GLU A 191 8.15 -19.62 7.93
CA GLU A 191 9.49 -20.17 7.69
C GLU A 191 10.27 -19.32 6.68
N PRO A 192 11.57 -19.07 6.91
CA PRO A 192 12.40 -18.37 5.95
C PRO A 192 12.52 -19.20 4.67
N SER A 193 12.59 -18.52 3.52
CA SER A 193 12.76 -19.21 2.23
C SER A 193 14.12 -19.90 2.13
N TRP A 194 15.14 -19.38 2.82
CA TRP A 194 16.49 -19.93 2.87
C TRP A 194 17.14 -19.71 4.24
N GLY A 195 17.88 -20.71 4.73
CA GLY A 195 18.60 -20.62 6.00
C GLY A 195 17.70 -20.75 7.24
N GLU A 196 18.13 -20.14 8.36
CA GLU A 196 17.47 -20.25 9.68
C GLU A 196 16.90 -18.91 10.19
N GLN A 197 17.02 -17.83 9.41
CA GLN A 197 16.57 -16.49 9.80
C GLN A 197 16.15 -15.67 8.58
N PHE A 198 15.43 -14.56 8.82
CA PHE A 198 15.17 -13.52 7.83
C PHE A 198 16.17 -12.38 8.02
N PHE A 199 16.75 -11.92 6.93
CA PHE A 199 17.70 -10.80 6.97
C PHE A 199 16.97 -9.45 6.97
N SER A 200 17.63 -8.44 7.55
CA SER A 200 17.14 -7.06 7.52
C SER A 200 16.88 -6.59 6.08
N GLY A 201 15.69 -6.04 5.84
CA GLY A 201 15.25 -5.60 4.51
C GLY A 201 14.78 -6.69 3.57
N GLU A 202 14.90 -7.97 3.93
CA GLU A 202 14.29 -9.05 3.19
C GLU A 202 12.76 -8.99 3.30
N GLY A 203 12.06 -9.29 2.22
CA GLY A 203 10.61 -9.39 2.21
C GLY A 203 10.15 -10.70 2.85
N ILE A 204 9.45 -10.62 3.97
CA ILE A 204 8.84 -11.77 4.66
C ILE A 204 7.46 -11.98 4.07
N GLN A 205 7.30 -13.00 3.23
CA GLN A 205 6.06 -13.25 2.49
C GLN A 205 5.10 -14.15 3.29
N LEU A 206 3.81 -13.81 3.24
CA LEU A 206 2.75 -14.63 3.79
C LEU A 206 1.55 -14.64 2.84
N SER A 207 1.14 -15.83 2.41
CA SER A 207 -0.15 -16.04 1.74
C SER A 207 -1.21 -16.34 2.79
N LEU A 208 -2.23 -15.50 2.87
CA LEU A 208 -3.32 -15.68 3.82
C LEU A 208 -4.36 -16.67 3.28
N PRO A 209 -5.01 -17.45 4.17
CA PRO A 209 -6.20 -18.21 3.78
C PRO A 209 -7.31 -17.27 3.32
N GLU A 210 -8.23 -17.77 2.48
CA GLU A 210 -9.36 -16.96 1.97
C GLU A 210 -10.10 -16.28 3.11
N GLN A 211 -10.21 -14.94 3.03
CA GLN A 211 -10.96 -14.12 3.99
C GLN A 211 -12.17 -13.51 3.27
N ARG A 212 -13.33 -13.55 3.93
CA ARG A 212 -14.60 -13.02 3.42
C ARG A 212 -15.11 -11.79 4.17
N GLU A 213 -14.53 -11.56 5.33
CA GLU A 213 -14.91 -10.50 6.26
C GLU A 213 -13.67 -9.69 6.63
N ASN A 214 -13.88 -8.49 7.17
CA ASN A 214 -12.80 -7.69 7.74
C ASN A 214 -12.17 -8.44 8.90
N PHE A 215 -10.85 -8.33 9.05
CA PHE A 215 -10.10 -9.07 10.05
C PHE A 215 -8.90 -8.27 10.51
N CYS A 216 -8.34 -8.66 11.65
CA CYS A 216 -7.10 -8.09 12.13
C CYS A 216 -6.03 -9.17 12.17
N ILE A 217 -4.80 -8.77 11.90
CA ILE A 217 -3.65 -9.66 11.95
C ILE A 217 -2.59 -9.07 12.87
N GLU A 218 -2.08 -9.92 13.75
CA GLU A 218 -0.99 -9.58 14.66
C GLU A 218 0.25 -10.37 14.24
N PHE A 219 1.39 -9.68 14.23
CA PHE A 219 2.70 -10.25 13.99
C PHE A 219 3.62 -10.02 15.18
N ALA A 220 4.46 -11.00 15.47
CA ALA A 220 5.55 -10.90 16.42
C ALA A 220 6.83 -11.46 15.78
N ALA A 221 7.90 -10.67 15.75
CA ALA A 221 9.18 -11.08 15.17
C ALA A 221 10.30 -11.00 16.21
N GLN A 222 10.98 -12.11 16.47
CA GLN A 222 12.09 -12.18 17.42
C GLN A 222 13.39 -11.75 16.76
N THR A 223 14.07 -10.75 17.33
CA THR A 223 15.36 -10.25 16.84
C THR A 223 16.48 -11.27 17.06
N VAL A 224 17.40 -11.41 16.11
CA VAL A 224 18.57 -12.30 16.26
C VAL A 224 19.47 -11.82 17.40
N GLY A 225 19.88 -12.74 18.28
CA GLY A 225 20.81 -12.44 19.38
C GLY A 225 20.20 -11.72 20.58
N SER A 226 18.87 -11.52 20.60
CA SER A 226 18.15 -10.85 21.68
C SER A 226 16.83 -11.55 22.00
N ALA A 227 16.33 -11.39 23.23
CA ALA A 227 15.01 -11.87 23.64
C ALA A 227 13.88 -10.90 23.25
N SER A 228 14.21 -9.80 22.58
CA SER A 228 13.26 -8.76 22.19
C SER A 228 12.39 -9.21 21.01
N TRP A 229 11.15 -8.71 21.01
CA TRP A 229 10.16 -8.99 19.99
C TRP A 229 9.64 -7.68 19.40
N LEU A 230 9.78 -7.55 18.08
CA LEU A 230 9.06 -6.54 17.30
C LEU A 230 7.60 -6.99 17.18
N LYS A 231 6.67 -6.05 17.27
CA LYS A 231 5.23 -6.33 17.11
C LYS A 231 4.65 -5.42 16.06
N LEU A 232 3.72 -5.97 15.28
CA LEU A 232 2.95 -5.22 14.30
C LEU A 232 1.50 -5.69 14.36
N PHE A 233 0.58 -4.74 14.38
CA PHE A 233 -0.85 -4.99 14.40
C PHE A 233 -1.49 -4.28 13.22
N LEU A 234 -2.32 -4.99 12.45
CA LEU A 234 -2.93 -4.46 11.24
C LEU A 234 -4.43 -4.73 11.25
N LYS A 235 -5.21 -3.73 10.85
CA LYS A 235 -6.63 -3.86 10.51
C LYS A 235 -6.74 -4.01 8.99
N ILE A 236 -7.39 -5.07 8.52
CA ILE A 236 -7.58 -5.34 7.10
C ILE A 236 -9.06 -5.21 6.75
N LEU A 237 -9.37 -4.23 5.89
CA LEU A 237 -10.70 -3.96 5.36
C LEU A 237 -10.83 -4.58 3.96
N LEU A 238 -11.70 -5.58 3.84
CA LEU A 238 -12.11 -6.18 2.58
C LEU A 238 -13.36 -5.51 2.01
N LYS A 239 -14.17 -4.92 2.89
CA LYS A 239 -15.41 -4.20 2.57
C LYS A 239 -15.73 -3.16 3.64
N GLU A 240 -16.47 -2.13 3.26
CA GLU A 240 -17.02 -1.09 4.13
C GLU A 240 -18.55 -1.12 4.19
#